data_AF-A0A9D7VSZ2-F1
#
_entry.id   AF-A0A9D7VSZ2-F1
#
_cell.length_a   1.000
_cell.length_b   1.000
_cell.length_c   1.000
_cell.angle_alpha   90.00
_cell.angle_beta   90.00
_cell.angle_gamma   90.00
#
_symmetry.space_group_name_H-M   'P 1'
#
loop_
_entity.id
_entity.type
_entity.pdbx_description
1 polymer ?
#
loop_
_entity_poly.entity_id
_entity_poly.type
_entity_poly.pdbx_seq_one_letter_code
_entity_poly.pdbx_strand_id
1 'polypeptide(L)'
;MSAQTHKDAIASSLEGRAVTSFITILILINAVTLGLETDAEILSDFGAALHWIDRIILVIFSVELALKFYVYRLNFFRSGWNIFDLVIVGIAWLPTSGALTVLRTLRILRVLRLISVVPQMRRVVSAIGYSIPGMVSVVGVLGLIFYVAAVLATKLFGVHPDPNMQEWFGTISASAYTLFQIMTLESWSMGVVRPTMTLFPWAWSFFLPFIIITSFAVLNFFIGIIVDSMQTAQKLEAEALGQDDDAPVTQRDLQKLHAKLDEISNELAAVKRAAGKQAQMRSEPKN
;
A
#
# COMPACT_ATOMS: atom_id res chain seq x y z
N MET A 1 9.78 39.08 13.79
CA MET A 1 10.40 38.53 12.56
C MET A 1 11.54 37.55 12.81
N SER A 2 12.36 37.65 13.88
CA SER A 2 13.54 36.77 14.09
C SER A 2 13.22 35.30 14.42
N ALA A 3 12.14 35.01 15.15
CA ALA A 3 11.83 33.64 15.59
C ALA A 3 11.37 32.70 14.46
N GLN A 4 10.85 33.24 13.35
CA GLN A 4 10.42 32.45 12.20
C GLN A 4 11.65 32.06 11.35
N THR A 5 12.55 33.01 11.11
CA THR A 5 13.79 32.81 10.35
C THR A 5 14.71 31.74 10.97
N HIS A 6 14.80 31.69 12.30
CA HIS A 6 15.56 30.65 13.00
C HIS A 6 14.94 29.24 12.85
N LYS A 7 13.60 29.13 12.82
CA LYS A 7 12.93 27.83 12.65
C LYS A 7 13.07 27.31 11.23
N ASP A 8 12.97 28.20 10.24
CA ASP A 8 13.11 27.84 8.83
C ASP A 8 14.55 27.40 8.50
N ALA A 9 15.55 28.02 9.15
CA ALA A 9 16.95 27.60 9.07
C ALA A 9 17.19 26.21 9.70
N ILE A 10 16.58 25.93 10.86
CA ILE A 10 16.67 24.60 11.49
C ILE A 10 15.93 23.55 10.66
N ALA A 11 14.77 23.88 10.08
CA ALA A 11 14.02 22.98 9.20
C ALA A 11 14.82 22.57 7.97
N SER A 12 15.43 23.53 7.27
CA SER A 12 16.24 23.25 6.08
C SER A 12 17.52 22.47 6.40
N SER A 13 18.08 22.65 7.59
CA SER A 13 19.22 21.85 8.06
C SER A 13 18.82 20.41 8.42
N LEU A 14 17.67 20.21 9.10
CA LEU A 14 17.14 18.89 9.48
C LEU A 14 16.80 18.02 8.26
N GLU A 15 16.29 18.63 7.19
CA GLU A 15 16.00 17.93 5.92
C GLU A 15 17.21 17.87 4.97
N GLY A 16 18.37 18.36 5.42
CA GLY A 16 19.60 18.34 4.65
C GLY A 16 20.07 16.91 4.34
N ARG A 17 20.74 16.74 3.18
CA ARG A 17 21.30 15.44 2.76
C ARG A 17 22.28 14.89 3.81
N ALA A 18 23.10 15.74 4.42
CA ALA A 18 24.07 15.33 5.42
C ALA A 18 23.41 14.73 6.67
N VAL A 19 22.39 15.40 7.22
CA VAL A 19 21.64 14.91 8.38
C VAL A 19 20.91 13.62 8.02
N THR A 20 20.25 13.57 6.86
CA THR A 20 19.55 12.38 6.38
C THR A 20 20.50 11.19 6.22
N SER A 21 21.66 11.37 5.59
CA SER A 21 22.68 10.34 5.44
C SER A 21 23.24 9.89 6.79
N PHE A 22 23.50 10.83 7.70
CA PHE A 22 23.96 10.52 9.06
C PHE A 22 22.95 9.64 9.81
N ILE A 23 21.67 10.04 9.83
CA ILE A 23 20.60 9.25 10.47
C ILE A 23 20.47 7.88 9.79
N THR A 24 20.56 7.82 8.46
CA THR A 24 20.52 6.55 7.71
C THR A 24 21.66 5.61 8.13
N ILE A 25 22.89 6.12 8.25
CA ILE A 25 24.04 5.34 8.71
C ILE A 25 23.81 4.82 10.13
N LEU A 26 23.28 5.65 11.04
CA LEU A 26 22.95 5.21 12.40
C LEU A 26 21.88 4.11 12.42
N ILE A 27 20.87 4.18 11.54
CA ILE A 27 19.87 3.11 11.40
C ILE A 27 20.52 1.81 10.93
N LEU A 28 21.43 1.88 9.95
CA LEU A 28 22.15 0.69 9.46
C LEU A 28 23.05 0.08 10.54
N ILE A 29 23.78 0.91 11.28
CA ILE A 29 24.59 0.45 12.43
C ILE A 29 23.67 -0.23 13.45
N ASN A 30 22.53 0.39 13.78
CA ASN A 30 21.58 -0.16 14.76
C ASN A 30 20.97 -1.50 14.31
N ALA A 31 20.71 -1.66 13.02
CA ALA A 31 20.22 -2.91 12.44
C ALA A 31 21.28 -4.02 12.56
N VAL A 32 22.55 -3.69 12.27
CA VAL A 32 23.66 -4.65 12.43
C VAL A 32 23.86 -5.02 13.89
N THR A 33 23.88 -4.05 14.81
CA THR A 33 24.03 -4.34 16.25
C THR A 33 22.90 -5.21 16.77
N LEU A 34 21.67 -5.02 16.29
CA LEU A 34 20.54 -5.86 16.67
C LEU A 34 20.68 -7.31 16.16
N GLY A 35 21.20 -7.49 14.95
CA GLY A 35 21.56 -8.81 14.44
C GLY A 35 22.61 -9.49 15.31
N LEU A 36 23.64 -8.74 15.72
CA LEU A 36 24.69 -9.24 16.62
C LEU A 36 24.16 -9.58 18.03
N GLU A 37 23.20 -8.82 18.55
CA GLU A 37 22.54 -9.12 19.85
C GLU A 37 21.71 -10.42 19.81
N THR A 38 21.38 -10.93 18.62
CA THR A 38 20.60 -12.18 18.47
C THR A 38 21.49 -13.42 18.67
N ASP A 39 22.81 -13.28 18.48
CA ASP A 39 23.77 -14.34 18.71
C ASP A 39 24.17 -14.40 20.19
N ALA A 40 24.00 -15.57 20.81
CA ALA A 40 24.24 -15.76 22.24
C ALA A 40 25.73 -15.63 22.62
N GLU A 41 26.65 -16.05 21.75
CA GLU A 41 28.09 -15.95 22.00
C GLU A 41 28.54 -14.48 21.95
N ILE A 42 28.11 -13.76 20.91
CA ILE A 42 28.44 -12.34 20.72
C ILE A 42 27.81 -11.49 21.83
N LEU A 43 26.58 -11.79 22.24
CA LEU A 43 25.91 -11.09 23.33
C LEU A 43 26.64 -11.29 24.67
N SER A 44 27.22 -12.48 24.90
CA SER A 44 27.96 -12.76 26.13
C SER A 44 29.26 -11.95 26.23
N ASP A 45 29.98 -11.78 25.12
CA ASP A 45 31.26 -11.08 25.08
C ASP A 45 31.12 -9.55 24.90
N PHE A 46 30.15 -9.10 24.11
CA PHE A 46 30.00 -7.70 23.69
C PHE A 46 28.65 -7.06 24.07
N GLY A 47 27.77 -7.75 24.80
CA GLY A 47 26.41 -7.29 25.07
C GLY A 47 26.34 -5.91 25.72
N ALA A 48 27.23 -5.62 26.67
CA ALA A 48 27.28 -4.29 27.30
C ALA A 48 27.59 -3.16 26.30
N ALA A 49 28.53 -3.40 25.37
CA ALA A 49 28.87 -2.43 24.34
C ALA A 49 27.74 -2.25 23.32
N LEU A 50 27.11 -3.33 22.88
CA LEU A 50 25.96 -3.31 21.98
C LEU A 50 24.79 -2.53 22.56
N HIS A 51 24.44 -2.78 23.83
CA HIS A 51 23.39 -2.03 24.52
C HIS A 51 23.70 -0.54 24.70
N TRP A 52 24.98 -0.18 24.90
CA TRP A 52 25.39 1.22 24.95
C TRP A 52 25.25 1.91 23.60
N ILE A 53 25.73 1.28 22.52
CA ILE A 53 25.56 1.77 21.15
C ILE A 53 24.08 1.99 20.86
N ASP A 54 23.25 1.00 21.20
CA ASP A 54 21.82 1.09 21.01
C ASP A 54 21.19 2.28 21.74
N ARG A 55 21.53 2.46 23.01
CA ARG A 55 21.02 3.55 23.83
C ARG A 55 21.43 4.91 23.31
N ILE A 56 22.68 5.05 22.85
CA ILE A 56 23.19 6.29 22.23
C ILE A 56 22.39 6.61 20.96
N ILE A 57 22.20 5.62 20.08
CA ILE A 57 21.44 5.79 18.85
C ILE A 57 19.99 6.19 19.15
N LEU A 58 19.35 5.54 20.12
CA LEU A 58 17.99 5.88 20.55
C LEU A 58 17.90 7.32 21.09
N VAL A 59 18.88 7.79 21.86
CA VAL A 59 18.92 9.18 22.34
C VAL A 59 19.05 10.16 21.17
N ILE A 60 19.97 9.90 20.22
CA ILE A 60 20.13 10.74 19.01
C ILE A 60 18.81 10.84 18.24
N PHE A 61 18.14 9.70 18.06
CA PHE A 61 16.84 9.61 17.41
C PHE A 61 15.74 10.37 18.14
N SER A 62 15.75 10.34 19.47
CA SER A 62 14.79 11.07 20.29
C SER A 62 15.01 12.58 20.18
N VAL A 63 16.27 13.02 20.16
CA VAL A 63 16.64 14.43 19.97
C VAL A 63 16.22 14.92 18.58
N GLU A 64 16.53 14.14 17.53
CA GLU A 64 16.13 14.44 16.16
C GLU A 64 14.60 14.60 16.04
N LEU A 65 13.85 13.68 16.62
CA LEU A 65 12.39 13.73 16.63
C LEU A 65 11.85 14.93 17.43
N ALA A 66 12.45 15.23 18.59
CA ALA A 66 12.08 16.38 19.40
C ALA A 66 12.35 17.71 18.67
N LEU A 67 13.46 17.80 17.91
CA LEU A 67 13.76 18.95 17.06
C LEU A 67 12.72 19.11 15.94
N LYS A 68 12.37 18.02 15.25
CA LYS A 68 11.27 18.02 14.26
C LYS A 68 9.96 18.49 14.89
N PHE A 69 9.61 17.97 16.06
CA PHE A 69 8.41 18.37 16.78
C PHE A 69 8.43 19.86 17.14
N TYR A 70 9.56 20.39 17.60
CA TYR A 70 9.71 21.82 17.92
C TYR A 70 9.55 22.73 16.70
N VAL A 71 10.09 22.32 15.55
CA VAL A 71 10.03 23.06 14.28
C VAL A 71 8.62 23.01 13.69
N TYR A 72 8.06 21.82 13.47
CA TYR A 72 6.77 21.64 12.78
C TYR A 72 5.55 21.84 13.70
N ARG A 73 5.72 21.75 15.02
CA ARG A 73 4.63 21.89 16.02
C ARG A 73 3.44 20.99 15.68
N LEU A 74 2.23 21.56 15.55
CA LEU A 74 1.03 20.79 15.21
C LEU A 74 1.07 20.22 13.79
N ASN A 75 1.85 20.80 12.87
CA ASN A 75 2.03 20.23 11.53
C ASN A 75 2.84 18.92 11.56
N PHE A 76 3.54 18.63 12.67
CA PHE A 76 4.21 17.35 12.87
C PHE A 76 3.23 16.18 12.71
N PHE A 77 2.03 16.29 13.31
CA PHE A 77 1.00 15.26 13.27
C PHE A 77 0.25 15.17 11.94
N ARG A 78 0.51 16.07 10.98
CA ARG A 78 -0.05 15.94 9.62
C ARG A 78 0.76 15.01 8.72
N SER A 79 1.99 14.68 9.12
CA SER A 79 2.85 13.75 8.38
C SER A 79 2.75 12.34 8.98
N GLY A 80 2.25 11.38 8.20
CA GLY A 80 2.19 9.98 8.61
C GLY A 80 3.57 9.40 8.98
N TRP A 81 4.64 9.87 8.33
CA TRP A 81 6.02 9.45 8.61
C TRP A 81 6.52 9.95 9.97
N ASN A 82 6.14 11.17 10.36
CA ASN A 82 6.50 11.73 11.66
C ASN A 82 5.75 11.01 12.80
N ILE A 83 4.48 10.69 12.59
CA ILE A 83 3.70 9.87 13.54
C ILE A 83 4.32 8.47 13.66
N PHE A 84 4.69 7.86 12.53
CA PHE A 84 5.36 6.56 12.52
C PHE A 84 6.66 6.60 13.33
N ASP A 85 7.53 7.58 13.08
CA ASP A 85 8.77 7.75 13.86
C ASP A 85 8.49 7.95 15.36
N LEU A 86 7.46 8.72 15.71
CA LEU A 86 7.04 8.93 17.10
C LEU A 86 6.60 7.65 17.79
N VAL A 87 5.79 6.83 17.13
CA VAL A 87 5.34 5.53 17.66
C VAL A 87 6.53 4.61 17.88
N ILE A 88 7.42 4.52 16.90
CA ILE A 88 8.59 3.64 16.95
C ILE A 88 9.58 4.05 18.04
N VAL A 89 9.92 5.34 18.14
CA VAL A 89 10.79 5.86 19.22
C VAL A 89 10.09 5.72 20.58
N GLY A 90 8.78 5.92 20.65
CA GLY A 90 7.98 5.73 21.85
C GLY A 90 8.05 4.28 22.38
N ILE A 91 7.84 3.29 21.50
CA ILE A 91 7.95 1.86 21.84
C ILE A 91 9.37 1.52 22.34
N ALA A 92 10.40 2.12 21.75
CA ALA A 92 11.79 1.89 22.14
C ALA A 92 12.12 2.38 23.57
N TRP A 93 11.43 3.40 24.08
CA TRP A 93 11.60 3.90 25.45
C TRP A 93 10.76 3.18 26.51
N LEU A 94 9.78 2.35 26.11
CA LEU A 94 8.94 1.65 27.08
C LEU A 94 9.80 0.78 28.01
N PRO A 95 9.55 0.79 29.33
CA PRO A 95 10.37 0.07 30.30
C PRO A 95 10.38 -1.44 30.04
N THR A 96 11.50 -2.09 30.37
CA THR A 96 11.76 -3.52 30.12
C THR A 96 11.08 -4.46 31.12
N SER A 97 10.44 -3.95 32.17
CA SER A 97 9.85 -4.73 33.26
C SER A 97 8.33 -4.84 33.17
N GLY A 98 7.77 -6.01 33.49
CA GLY A 98 6.33 -6.26 33.61
C GLY A 98 5.73 -7.15 32.51
N ALA A 99 4.39 -7.21 32.47
CA ALA A 99 3.57 -8.11 31.64
C ALA A 99 3.64 -7.84 30.12
N LEU A 100 4.34 -6.79 29.69
CA LEU A 100 4.45 -6.37 28.30
C LEU A 100 5.76 -6.83 27.64
N THR A 101 6.16 -8.08 27.92
CA THR A 101 7.38 -8.68 27.35
C THR A 101 7.38 -8.70 25.82
N VAL A 102 6.21 -8.82 25.18
CA VAL A 102 6.08 -8.75 23.71
C VAL A 102 6.50 -7.37 23.17
N LEU A 103 6.21 -6.28 23.90
CA LEU A 103 6.61 -4.93 23.48
C LEU A 103 8.12 -4.73 23.49
N ARG A 104 8.86 -5.56 24.25
CA ARG A 104 10.33 -5.62 24.20
C ARG A 104 10.81 -6.05 22.82
N THR A 105 10.21 -7.10 22.28
CA THR A 105 10.58 -7.61 20.96
C THR A 105 10.23 -6.62 19.86
N LEU A 106 9.14 -5.85 20.02
CA LEU A 106 8.74 -4.81 19.05
C LEU A 106 9.78 -3.68 18.89
N ARG A 107 10.78 -3.57 19.75
CA ARG A 107 11.88 -2.61 19.56
C ARG A 107 12.68 -2.89 18.28
N ILE A 108 12.67 -4.14 17.78
CA ILE A 108 13.23 -4.49 16.46
C ILE A 108 12.62 -3.66 15.33
N LEU A 109 11.36 -3.23 15.50
CA LEU A 109 10.66 -2.42 14.52
C LEU A 109 11.32 -1.05 14.31
N ARG A 110 12.22 -0.59 15.19
CA ARG A 110 12.98 0.65 14.95
C ARG A 110 13.86 0.62 13.72
N VAL A 111 14.25 -0.58 13.25
CA VAL A 111 14.93 -0.74 11.95
C VAL A 111 14.02 -0.28 10.80
N LEU A 112 12.70 -0.37 10.95
CA LEU A 112 11.73 0.11 9.97
C LEU A 112 11.75 1.65 9.81
N ARG A 113 12.41 2.41 10.69
CA ARG A 113 12.69 3.84 10.45
C ARG A 113 13.50 4.06 9.18
N LEU A 114 14.20 3.05 8.66
CA LEU A 114 14.82 3.14 7.35
C LEU A 114 13.78 3.50 6.27
N ILE A 115 12.55 2.98 6.40
CA ILE A 115 11.44 3.29 5.50
C ILE A 115 11.06 4.76 5.61
N SER A 116 10.98 5.30 6.83
CA SER A 116 10.64 6.70 7.07
C SER A 116 11.80 7.64 6.80
N VAL A 117 13.07 7.24 6.70
CA VAL A 117 14.18 8.18 6.42
C VAL A 117 14.60 8.15 4.95
N VAL A 118 14.52 6.99 4.30
CA VAL A 118 14.96 6.81 2.91
C VAL A 118 13.82 7.17 1.94
N PRO A 119 13.95 8.24 1.12
CA PRO A 119 12.86 8.69 0.25
C PRO A 119 12.37 7.64 -0.75
N GLN A 120 13.28 6.78 -1.24
CA GLN A 120 12.92 5.69 -2.16
C GLN A 120 12.00 4.66 -1.48
N MET A 121 12.30 4.29 -0.23
CA MET A 121 11.47 3.37 0.55
C MET A 121 10.11 4.00 0.88
N ARG A 122 10.09 5.29 1.24
CA ARG A 122 8.83 6.04 1.40
C ARG A 122 7.98 5.96 0.14
N ARG A 123 8.55 6.17 -1.05
CA ARG A 123 7.80 6.10 -2.32
C ARG A 123 7.19 4.73 -2.54
N VAL A 124 7.94 3.65 -2.32
CA VAL A 124 7.44 2.28 -2.48
C VAL A 124 6.28 2.00 -1.52
N VAL A 125 6.44 2.31 -0.24
CA VAL A 125 5.39 2.06 0.76
C VAL A 125 4.19 2.98 0.57
N SER A 126 4.40 4.24 0.22
CA SER A 126 3.31 5.16 -0.15
C SER A 126 2.54 4.66 -1.37
N ALA A 127 3.22 4.13 -2.39
CA ALA A 127 2.57 3.59 -3.58
C ALA A 127 1.63 2.43 -3.23
N ILE A 128 2.09 1.50 -2.36
CA ILE A 128 1.24 0.43 -1.82
C ILE A 128 0.04 1.03 -1.08
N GLY A 129 0.27 2.04 -0.26
CA GLY A 129 -0.78 2.73 0.51
C GLY A 129 -1.84 3.41 -0.37
N TYR A 130 -1.44 4.04 -1.47
CA TYR A 130 -2.36 4.71 -2.41
C TYR A 130 -3.27 3.73 -3.15
N SER A 131 -2.86 2.47 -3.33
CA SER A 131 -3.71 1.44 -3.92
C SER A 131 -4.79 0.92 -2.97
N ILE A 132 -4.60 1.03 -1.65
CA ILE A 132 -5.53 0.46 -0.64
C ILE A 132 -6.96 1.05 -0.72
N PRO A 133 -7.17 2.38 -0.79
CA PRO A 133 -8.51 2.98 -0.82
C PRO A 133 -9.44 2.42 -1.90
N GLY A 134 -8.93 2.18 -3.12
CA GLY A 134 -9.70 1.63 -4.23
C GLY A 134 -10.26 0.23 -3.96
N MET A 135 -9.73 -0.46 -2.95
CA MET A 135 -10.05 -1.85 -2.65
C MET A 135 -10.73 -2.07 -1.31
N VAL A 136 -10.93 -1.01 -0.52
CA VAL A 136 -11.58 -1.11 0.80
C VAL A 136 -12.93 -1.82 0.70
N SER A 137 -13.68 -1.57 -0.38
CA SER A 137 -14.96 -2.23 -0.64
C SER A 137 -14.82 -3.75 -0.80
N VAL A 138 -13.82 -4.22 -1.56
CA VAL A 138 -13.58 -5.66 -1.78
C VAL A 138 -13.10 -6.33 -0.51
N VAL A 139 -12.15 -5.69 0.20
CA VAL A 139 -11.65 -6.17 1.50
C VAL A 139 -12.78 -6.23 2.53
N GLY A 140 -13.68 -5.24 2.54
CA GLY A 140 -14.84 -5.20 3.43
C GLY A 140 -15.81 -6.36 3.16
N VAL A 141 -16.15 -6.62 1.90
CA VAL A 141 -17.01 -7.75 1.51
C VAL A 141 -16.35 -9.09 1.86
N LEU A 142 -15.07 -9.26 1.51
CA LEU A 142 -14.32 -10.48 1.84
C LEU A 142 -14.24 -10.68 3.37
N GLY A 143 -13.98 -9.62 4.14
CA GLY A 143 -13.95 -9.65 5.59
C GLY A 143 -15.31 -10.04 6.21
N LEU A 144 -16.42 -9.56 5.65
CA LEU A 144 -17.76 -9.97 6.08
C LEU A 144 -18.03 -11.45 5.80
N ILE A 145 -17.72 -11.93 4.59
CA ILE A 145 -17.84 -13.35 4.23
C ILE A 145 -17.00 -14.21 5.18
N PHE A 146 -15.77 -13.76 5.44
CA PHE A 146 -14.83 -14.45 6.32
C PHE A 146 -15.33 -14.52 7.77
N TYR A 147 -15.87 -13.42 8.30
CA TYR A 147 -16.46 -13.38 9.65
C TYR A 147 -17.69 -14.30 9.76
N VAL A 148 -18.60 -14.24 8.79
CA VAL A 148 -19.78 -15.12 8.77
C VAL A 148 -19.38 -16.59 8.69
N ALA A 149 -18.40 -16.91 7.84
CA ALA A 149 -17.86 -18.26 7.73
C ALA A 149 -17.21 -18.74 9.04
N ALA A 150 -16.46 -17.87 9.74
CA ALA A 150 -15.86 -18.21 11.03
C ALA A 150 -16.93 -18.53 12.08
N VAL A 151 -17.98 -17.71 12.19
CA VAL A 151 -19.10 -17.98 13.10
C VAL A 151 -19.83 -19.28 12.76
N LEU A 152 -20.05 -19.56 11.46
CA LEU A 152 -20.67 -20.81 11.02
C LEU A 152 -19.79 -22.02 11.33
N ALA A 153 -18.50 -21.97 11.01
CA ALA A 153 -17.57 -23.06 11.30
C ALA A 153 -17.49 -23.38 12.80
N THR A 154 -17.47 -22.34 13.65
CA THR A 154 -17.52 -22.52 15.12
C THR A 154 -18.78 -23.27 15.55
N LYS A 155 -19.94 -22.89 15.01
CA LYS A 155 -21.22 -23.53 15.39
C LYS A 155 -21.39 -24.93 14.81
N LEU A 156 -20.89 -25.16 13.60
CA LEU A 156 -21.07 -26.42 12.87
C LEU A 156 -20.10 -27.50 13.34
N PHE A 157 -18.83 -27.14 13.56
CA PHE A 157 -17.76 -28.10 13.84
C PHE A 157 -17.21 -27.97 15.26
N GLY A 158 -17.08 -26.74 15.78
CA GLY A 158 -16.43 -26.46 17.08
C GLY A 158 -17.15 -26.99 18.32
N VAL A 159 -18.43 -27.35 18.19
CA VAL A 159 -19.23 -27.94 19.30
C VAL A 159 -18.91 -29.42 19.50
N HIS A 160 -18.26 -30.08 18.52
CA HIS A 160 -17.91 -31.49 18.62
C HIS A 160 -16.82 -31.72 19.69
N PRO A 161 -16.90 -32.80 20.50
CA PRO A 161 -15.91 -33.09 21.53
C PRO A 161 -14.54 -33.58 20.99
N ASP A 162 -14.36 -33.64 19.67
CA ASP A 162 -13.10 -34.09 19.08
C ASP A 162 -12.01 -33.02 19.29
N PRO A 163 -10.81 -33.38 19.77
CA PRO A 163 -9.75 -32.41 20.06
C PRO A 163 -9.39 -31.52 18.87
N ASN A 164 -9.35 -32.07 17.65
CA ASN A 164 -9.01 -31.30 16.45
C ASN A 164 -10.13 -30.30 16.13
N MET A 165 -11.39 -30.68 16.30
CA MET A 165 -12.53 -29.78 16.08
C MET A 165 -12.54 -28.61 17.07
N GLN A 166 -12.16 -28.86 18.33
CA GLN A 166 -12.04 -27.79 19.32
C GLN A 166 -10.83 -26.89 19.06
N GLU A 167 -9.70 -27.46 18.62
CA GLU A 167 -8.50 -26.69 18.25
C GLU A 167 -8.75 -25.78 17.05
N TRP A 168 -9.37 -26.32 15.99
CA TRP A 168 -9.58 -25.59 14.74
C TRP A 168 -10.81 -24.70 14.76
N PHE A 169 -11.89 -25.14 15.42
CA PHE A 169 -13.19 -24.49 15.33
C PHE A 169 -13.81 -24.14 16.68
N GLY A 170 -13.21 -24.47 17.82
CA GLY A 170 -13.82 -24.30 19.14
C GLY A 170 -14.10 -22.84 19.54
N THR A 171 -13.41 -21.89 18.93
CA THR A 171 -13.67 -20.45 19.09
C THR A 171 -13.75 -19.75 17.74
N ILE A 172 -14.36 -18.56 17.71
CA ILE A 172 -14.43 -17.73 16.49
C ILE A 172 -13.02 -17.39 16.00
N SER A 173 -12.08 -17.11 16.90
CA SER A 173 -10.67 -16.83 16.54
C SER A 173 -9.96 -18.05 15.98
N ALA A 174 -10.18 -19.24 16.55
CA ALA A 174 -9.64 -20.48 16.01
C ALA A 174 -10.20 -20.75 14.60
N SER A 175 -11.52 -20.62 14.45
CA SER A 175 -12.19 -20.79 13.16
C SER A 175 -11.69 -19.79 12.12
N ALA A 176 -11.49 -18.53 12.50
CA ALA A 176 -10.93 -17.51 11.62
C ALA A 176 -9.50 -17.87 11.20
N TYR A 177 -8.66 -18.37 12.10
CA TYR A 177 -7.30 -18.80 11.77
C TYR A 177 -7.30 -20.01 10.82
N THR A 178 -8.09 -21.04 11.11
CA THR A 178 -8.20 -22.22 10.24
C THR A 178 -8.78 -21.87 8.87
N LEU A 179 -9.79 -20.99 8.79
CA LEU A 179 -10.33 -20.51 7.52
C LEU A 179 -9.31 -19.67 6.74
N PHE A 180 -8.39 -18.97 7.43
CA PHE A 180 -7.30 -18.24 6.78
C PHE A 180 -6.32 -19.22 6.14
N GLN A 181 -5.94 -20.28 6.87
CA GLN A 181 -5.13 -21.38 6.34
C GLN A 181 -5.81 -22.06 5.13
N ILE A 182 -7.12 -22.30 5.20
CA ILE A 182 -7.88 -22.85 4.07
C ILE A 182 -7.90 -21.89 2.88
N MET A 183 -8.06 -20.58 3.11
CA MET A 183 -8.03 -19.56 2.07
C MET A 183 -6.68 -19.50 1.34
N THR A 184 -5.56 -19.73 2.04
CA THR A 184 -4.22 -19.82 1.45
C THR A 184 -3.95 -21.19 0.79
N LEU A 185 -4.93 -22.09 0.82
CA LEU A 185 -4.86 -23.47 0.33
C LEU A 185 -3.78 -24.32 1.02
N GLU A 186 -3.28 -23.89 2.17
CA GLU A 186 -2.27 -24.61 2.92
C GLU A 186 -2.94 -25.80 3.64
N SER A 187 -2.55 -27.01 3.25
CA SER A 187 -3.05 -28.27 3.83
C SER A 187 -4.58 -28.36 3.99
N TRP A 188 -5.36 -27.60 3.21
CA TRP A 188 -6.79 -27.43 3.45
C TRP A 188 -7.55 -28.76 3.40
N SER A 189 -7.19 -29.65 2.47
CA SER A 189 -7.85 -30.96 2.32
C SER A 189 -7.33 -31.99 3.30
N MET A 190 -6.01 -32.27 3.28
CA MET A 190 -5.42 -33.34 4.09
C MET A 190 -5.33 -32.99 5.58
N GLY A 191 -5.06 -31.73 5.90
CA GLY A 191 -4.88 -31.25 7.26
C GLY A 191 -6.18 -30.88 7.97
N VAL A 192 -7.22 -30.46 7.25
CA VAL A 192 -8.46 -29.95 7.87
C VAL A 192 -9.71 -30.67 7.35
N VAL A 193 -10.03 -30.56 6.06
CA VAL A 193 -11.35 -30.99 5.55
C VAL A 193 -11.54 -32.50 5.57
N ARG A 194 -10.54 -33.30 5.20
CA ARG A 194 -10.65 -34.78 5.24
C ARG A 194 -10.80 -35.32 6.67
N PRO A 195 -9.99 -34.88 7.66
CA PRO A 195 -10.27 -35.19 9.07
C PRO A 195 -11.65 -34.71 9.53
N THR A 196 -12.08 -33.51 9.12
CA THR A 196 -13.42 -33.02 9.45
C THR A 196 -14.51 -33.92 8.85
N MET A 197 -14.31 -34.43 7.64
CA MET A 197 -15.26 -35.30 6.94
C MET A 197 -15.39 -36.71 7.54
N THR A 198 -14.43 -37.18 8.34
CA THR A 198 -14.60 -38.46 9.05
C THR A 198 -15.68 -38.35 10.13
N LEU A 199 -15.88 -37.16 10.68
CA LEU A 199 -16.91 -36.82 11.67
C LEU A 199 -18.16 -36.23 11.01
N PHE A 200 -17.98 -35.40 9.98
CA PHE A 200 -19.01 -34.65 9.28
C PHE A 200 -18.93 -34.90 7.76
N PRO A 201 -19.49 -36.01 7.23
CA PRO A 201 -19.35 -36.36 5.81
C PRO A 201 -19.78 -35.28 4.81
N TRP A 202 -20.66 -34.35 5.22
CA TRP A 202 -21.14 -33.23 4.41
C TRP A 202 -20.25 -31.98 4.47
N ALA A 203 -19.17 -31.96 5.27
CA ALA A 203 -18.34 -30.77 5.50
C ALA A 203 -17.76 -30.16 4.21
N TRP A 204 -17.52 -30.96 3.17
CA TRP A 204 -17.09 -30.47 1.85
C TRP A 204 -18.05 -29.42 1.27
N SER A 205 -19.35 -29.50 1.58
CA SER A 205 -20.37 -28.56 1.09
C SER A 205 -20.26 -27.17 1.72
N PHE A 206 -19.57 -27.06 2.87
CA PHE A 206 -19.22 -25.79 3.48
C PHE A 206 -17.87 -25.28 2.95
N PHE A 207 -16.84 -26.13 2.97
CA PHE A 207 -15.47 -25.70 2.65
C PHE A 207 -15.22 -25.45 1.16
N LEU A 208 -15.81 -26.24 0.24
CA LEU A 208 -15.59 -26.04 -1.20
C LEU A 208 -16.18 -24.69 -1.69
N PRO A 209 -17.43 -24.31 -1.36
CA PRO A 209 -17.93 -22.99 -1.72
C PRO A 209 -17.12 -21.86 -1.09
N PHE A 210 -16.71 -22.02 0.18
CA PHE A 210 -15.84 -21.05 0.84
C PHE A 210 -14.55 -20.84 0.04
N ILE A 211 -13.83 -21.91 -0.29
CA ILE A 211 -12.59 -21.85 -1.07
C ILE A 211 -12.82 -21.17 -2.42
N ILE A 212 -13.85 -21.59 -3.18
CA ILE A 212 -14.14 -21.01 -4.50
C ILE A 212 -14.37 -19.50 -4.39
N ILE A 213 -15.21 -19.07 -3.45
CA ILE A 213 -15.53 -17.66 -3.24
C ILE A 213 -14.28 -16.88 -2.82
N THR A 214 -13.53 -17.37 -1.83
CA THR A 214 -12.36 -16.64 -1.31
C THR A 214 -11.20 -16.61 -2.31
N SER A 215 -10.92 -17.71 -3.00
CA SER A 215 -9.86 -17.75 -4.02
C SER A 215 -10.21 -16.84 -5.21
N PHE A 216 -11.47 -16.84 -5.65
CA PHE A 216 -11.94 -15.93 -6.69
C PHE A 216 -11.87 -14.46 -6.24
N ALA A 217 -12.30 -14.17 -5.01
CA ALA A 217 -12.23 -12.81 -4.46
C ALA A 217 -10.79 -12.31 -4.34
N VAL A 218 -9.85 -13.14 -3.85
CA VAL A 218 -8.43 -12.79 -3.77
C VAL A 218 -7.85 -12.56 -5.17
N LEU A 219 -8.16 -13.41 -6.15
CA LEU A 219 -7.71 -13.21 -7.53
C LEU A 219 -8.23 -11.90 -8.12
N ASN A 220 -9.53 -11.61 -7.96
CA ASN A 220 -10.13 -10.36 -8.44
C ASN A 220 -9.59 -9.13 -7.70
N PHE A 221 -9.23 -9.27 -6.43
CA PHE A 221 -8.55 -8.22 -5.68
C PHE A 221 -7.18 -7.90 -6.32
N PHE A 222 -6.36 -8.91 -6.63
CA PHE A 222 -5.09 -8.71 -7.32
C PHE A 222 -5.26 -8.11 -8.72
N ILE A 223 -6.22 -8.61 -9.50
CA ILE A 223 -6.53 -8.05 -10.82
C ILE A 223 -6.98 -6.59 -10.67
N GLY A 224 -7.81 -6.29 -9.68
CA GLY A 224 -8.24 -4.93 -9.36
C GLY A 224 -7.08 -3.97 -9.11
N ILE A 225 -6.08 -4.39 -8.31
CA ILE A 225 -4.86 -3.59 -8.07
C ILE A 225 -4.12 -3.31 -9.36
N ILE A 226 -3.91 -4.35 -10.17
CA ILE A 226 -3.12 -4.25 -11.39
C ILE A 226 -3.83 -3.34 -12.38
N VAL A 227 -5.14 -3.52 -12.56
CA VAL A 227 -5.96 -2.68 -13.45
C VAL A 227 -5.96 -1.22 -12.99
N ASP A 228 -6.18 -0.96 -11.70
CA ASP A 228 -6.16 0.40 -11.14
C ASP A 228 -4.80 1.07 -11.32
N SER A 229 -3.71 0.34 -11.05
CA SER A 229 -2.35 0.84 -11.27
C SER A 229 -2.04 1.09 -12.74
N MET A 230 -2.49 0.23 -13.66
CA MET A 230 -2.28 0.40 -15.10
C MET A 230 -3.09 1.58 -15.63
N GLN A 231 -4.36 1.72 -15.23
CA GLN A 231 -5.21 2.85 -15.60
C GLN A 231 -4.63 4.17 -15.09
N THR A 232 -4.14 4.20 -13.85
CA THR A 232 -3.48 5.39 -13.30
C THR A 232 -2.22 5.76 -14.09
N ALA A 233 -1.39 4.76 -14.45
CA ALA A 233 -0.20 5.00 -15.27
C ALA A 233 -0.54 5.53 -16.67
N GLN A 234 -1.56 4.97 -17.31
CA GLN A 234 -2.04 5.44 -18.62
C GLN A 234 -2.57 6.87 -18.57
N LYS A 235 -3.35 7.23 -17.54
CA LYS A 235 -3.84 8.61 -17.35
C LYS A 235 -2.69 9.61 -17.22
N LEU A 236 -1.68 9.29 -16.42
CA LEU A 236 -0.50 10.15 -16.26
C LEU A 236 0.29 10.32 -17.56
N GLU A 237 0.39 9.26 -18.38
CA GLU A 237 1.06 9.32 -19.68
C GLU A 237 0.26 10.12 -20.72
N ALA A 238 -1.07 9.94 -20.74
CA ALA A 238 -1.97 10.69 -21.60
C ALA A 238 -1.95 12.20 -21.28
N GLU A 239 -2.00 12.56 -19.99
CA GLU A 239 -1.82 13.94 -19.52
C GLU A 239 -0.46 14.52 -19.94
N ALA A 240 0.63 13.75 -19.83
CA ALA A 240 1.96 14.18 -20.23
C ALA A 240 2.10 14.41 -21.75
N LEU A 241 1.34 13.65 -22.56
CA LEU A 241 1.27 13.81 -24.01
C LEU A 241 0.26 14.88 -24.46
N GLY A 242 -0.45 15.53 -23.53
CA GLY A 242 -1.53 16.48 -23.84
C GLY A 242 -2.73 15.83 -24.54
N GLN A 243 -2.83 14.49 -24.44
CA GLN A 243 -3.99 13.72 -24.88
C GLN A 243 -4.91 13.59 -23.68
N ASP A 244 -5.79 14.58 -23.50
CA ASP A 244 -6.82 14.52 -22.48
C ASP A 244 -7.96 13.59 -22.95
N ASP A 245 -7.71 12.28 -22.88
CA ASP A 245 -8.62 11.22 -23.39
C ASP A 245 -9.95 11.17 -22.61
N ASP A 246 -10.01 11.77 -21.42
CA ASP A 246 -11.18 11.80 -20.53
C ASP A 246 -11.94 13.14 -20.53
N ALA A 247 -11.49 14.14 -21.31
CA ALA A 247 -12.26 15.37 -21.46
C ALA A 247 -13.56 15.04 -22.24
N PRO A 248 -14.76 15.18 -21.64
CA PRO A 248 -15.99 14.97 -22.38
C PRO A 248 -15.97 15.94 -23.56
N VAL A 249 -16.15 15.44 -24.78
CA VAL A 249 -16.16 16.25 -26.01
C VAL A 249 -17.07 17.45 -25.77
N THR A 250 -16.47 18.62 -25.59
CA THR A 250 -17.22 19.79 -25.16
C THR A 250 -18.06 20.27 -26.35
N GLN A 251 -19.18 20.94 -26.10
CA GLN A 251 -19.91 21.62 -27.18
C GLN A 251 -19.00 22.56 -27.99
N ARG A 252 -17.96 23.14 -27.37
CA ARG A 252 -16.92 23.94 -28.05
C ARG A 252 -16.08 23.11 -29.03
N ASP A 253 -15.77 21.87 -28.70
CA ASP A 253 -14.96 21.00 -29.55
C ASP A 253 -15.78 20.51 -30.74
N LEU A 254 -17.06 20.16 -30.52
CA LEU A 254 -18.01 19.90 -31.60
C LEU A 254 -18.21 21.11 -32.51
N GLN A 255 -18.31 22.32 -31.96
CA GLN A 255 -18.43 23.55 -32.77
C GLN A 255 -17.18 23.79 -33.63
N LYS A 256 -15.98 23.57 -33.09
CA LYS A 256 -14.73 23.66 -33.88
C LYS A 256 -14.70 22.61 -35.00
N LEU A 257 -15.19 21.40 -34.73
CA LEU A 257 -15.25 20.32 -35.72
C LEU A 257 -16.26 20.61 -36.84
N HIS A 258 -17.44 21.14 -36.49
CA HIS A 258 -18.42 21.61 -37.48
C HIS A 258 -17.87 22.77 -38.32
N ALA A 259 -17.21 23.74 -37.70
CA ALA A 259 -16.59 24.85 -38.43
C ALA A 259 -15.52 24.37 -39.43
N LYS A 260 -14.68 23.39 -39.05
CA LYS A 260 -13.71 22.77 -39.97
C LYS A 260 -14.39 21.96 -41.08
N LEU A 261 -15.48 21.25 -40.78
CA LEU A 261 -16.26 20.53 -41.81
C LEU A 261 -16.90 21.50 -42.81
N ASP A 262 -17.41 22.65 -42.35
CA ASP A 262 -17.96 23.69 -43.21
C ASP A 262 -16.86 24.32 -44.08
N GLU A 263 -15.67 24.55 -43.52
CA GLU A 263 -14.50 25.05 -44.25
C GLU A 263 -14.09 24.08 -45.37
N ILE A 264 -13.92 22.79 -45.05
CA ILE A 264 -13.58 21.75 -46.03
C ILE A 264 -14.67 21.62 -47.10
N SER A 265 -15.94 21.68 -46.71
CA SER A 265 -17.09 21.63 -47.64
C SER A 265 -17.04 22.79 -48.63
N ASN A 266 -16.74 24.00 -48.14
CA ASN A 266 -16.60 25.20 -48.97
C ASN A 266 -15.39 25.13 -49.91
N GLU A 267 -14.25 24.64 -49.43
CA GLU A 267 -13.07 24.41 -50.29
C GLU A 267 -13.38 23.38 -51.39
N LEU A 268 -14.03 22.27 -51.05
CA LEU A 268 -14.42 21.25 -52.02
C LEU A 268 -15.39 21.81 -53.08
N ALA A 269 -16.33 22.67 -52.67
CA ALA A 269 -17.24 23.36 -53.58
C ALA A 269 -16.49 24.34 -54.51
N ALA A 270 -15.51 25.07 -53.98
CA ALA A 270 -14.66 25.97 -54.77
C ALA A 270 -13.82 25.20 -55.80
N VAL A 271 -13.22 24.08 -55.40
CA VAL A 271 -12.45 23.20 -56.29
C VAL A 271 -13.35 22.61 -57.39
N LYS A 272 -14.55 22.13 -57.06
CA LYS A 272 -15.51 21.64 -58.07
C LYS A 272 -15.91 22.72 -59.07
N ARG A 273 -16.14 23.97 -58.62
CA ARG A 273 -16.45 25.10 -59.51
C ARG A 273 -15.26 25.47 -60.40
N ALA A 274 -14.04 25.44 -59.87
CA ALA A 274 -12.83 25.70 -60.65
C ALA A 274 -12.59 24.61 -61.70
N ALA A 275 -12.76 23.33 -61.34
CA ALA A 275 -12.68 22.19 -62.26
C ALA A 275 -13.76 22.26 -63.37
N GLY A 276 -15.00 22.65 -63.02
CA GLY A 276 -16.07 22.86 -63.99
C GLY A 276 -15.77 23.99 -64.98
N LYS A 277 -15.23 25.13 -64.51
CA LYS A 277 -14.82 26.24 -65.39
C LYS A 277 -13.66 25.87 -66.31
N GLN A 278 -12.68 25.10 -65.83
CA GLN A 278 -11.58 24.59 -66.66
C GLN A 278 -12.05 23.61 -67.74
N ALA A 279 -13.02 22.75 -67.42
CA ALA A 279 -13.64 21.87 -68.40
C ALA A 279 -14.39 22.65 -69.50
N GLN A 280 -15.07 23.74 -69.13
CA GLN A 280 -15.81 24.60 -70.06
C GLN A 280 -14.87 25.42 -70.97
N MET A 281 -13.78 26.00 -70.44
CA MET A 281 -12.78 26.71 -71.25
C MET A 281 -12.02 25.81 -72.22
N ARG A 282 -11.90 24.50 -71.92
CA ARG A 282 -11.25 23.53 -72.82
C ARG A 282 -12.17 23.05 -73.95
N SER A 283 -13.48 23.30 -73.84
CA SER A 283 -14.49 22.91 -74.83
C SER A 283 -14.89 24.02 -75.82
N GLU A 284 -14.45 25.26 -75.61
CA GLU A 284 -14.62 26.32 -76.61
C GLU A 284 -13.59 26.13 -77.74
N PRO A 285 -14.04 25.98 -79.01
CA PRO A 285 -13.12 25.88 -80.13
C PRO A 285 -12.42 27.23 -80.34
N LYS A 286 -11.08 27.21 -80.40
CA LYS A 286 -10.32 28.34 -80.94
C LYS A 286 -10.68 28.46 -82.41
N ASN A 287 -11.36 29.56 -82.77
CA ASN A 287 -11.48 30.01 -84.15
C ASN A 287 -10.10 30.20 -84.80
#